data_AF-A0A956YEE5-F1
#
_entry.id   AF-A0A956YEE5-F1
#
_cell.length_a   1.000
_cell.length_b   1.000
_cell.length_c   1.000
_cell.angle_alpha   90.00
_cell.angle_beta   90.00
_cell.angle_gamma   90.00
#
_symmetry.space_group_name_H-M   'P 1'
#
loop_
_entity.id
_entity.type
_entity.pdbx_description
1 polymer ?
#
loop_
_entity_poly.entity_id
_entity_poly.type
_entity_poly.pdbx_seq_one_letter_code
_entity_poly.pdbx_strand_id
1 'polypeptide(L)'
;MRAYALGWIVVGLLNLLIYCTLGGLILWRQSHSWLGVTVSLALITLPFFVWAGPRNWAAIHPLLFWPGLIAVIMGTVLDVLFLFLMPNGRFSPRWAYIPLSIGLLLGTILTLGRSGVIAISAELLSPLYIVTLAIIFLAIVFQIYRYKWDSNAVERQQAKWIIVAVALFFSTSLVWAIVFGGSVTIPSGAPRLWANLAAILYVNLFAHPFLPIAITIAILRYNLWGIDSLIRRTLVYVALSGLLAIVYFGTIILLQSIFDAFIDAQSPLVIVVSTLLIAALFTPLRGRVQTFIDRRFYRKKYDAQQVLARFAQTARDEVALQMLTAELAQVVQETFQPEQISVWLKPIQEIQR
;
A
#
# COMPACT_ATOMS: atom_id res chain seq x y z
N MET A 1 25.93 2.92 18.03
CA MET A 1 25.74 3.54 16.70
C MET A 1 25.26 2.58 15.62
N ARG A 2 25.81 1.35 15.48
CA ARG A 2 25.38 0.40 14.42
C ARG A 2 23.91 -0.03 14.51
N ALA A 3 23.41 -0.38 15.70
CA ALA A 3 22.00 -0.75 15.90
C ALA A 3 21.03 0.40 15.57
N TYR A 4 21.42 1.65 15.88
CA TYR A 4 20.68 2.87 15.51
C TYR A 4 20.55 3.02 14.00
N ALA A 5 21.66 2.88 13.27
CA ALA A 5 21.67 2.99 11.82
C ALA A 5 20.85 1.86 11.16
N LEU A 6 20.95 0.63 11.67
CA LEU A 6 20.15 -0.51 11.21
C LEU A 6 18.65 -0.29 11.41
N GLY A 7 18.22 0.13 12.60
CA GLY A 7 16.81 0.42 12.88
C GLY A 7 16.27 1.51 11.95
N TRP A 8 17.05 2.57 11.71
CA TRP A 8 16.68 3.65 10.80
C TRP A 8 16.49 3.15 9.36
N ILE A 9 17.43 2.35 8.85
CA ILE A 9 17.36 1.78 7.50
C ILE A 9 16.16 0.84 7.36
N VAL A 10 15.97 -0.07 8.31
CA VAL A 10 14.89 -1.06 8.25
C VAL A 10 13.52 -0.37 8.24
N VAL A 11 13.29 0.57 9.16
CA VAL A 11 12.00 1.26 9.27
C VAL A 11 11.76 2.20 8.08
N GLY A 12 12.80 2.87 7.58
CA GLY A 12 12.72 3.68 6.37
C GLY A 12 12.39 2.84 5.13
N LEU A 13 13.03 1.68 4.97
CA LEU A 13 12.75 0.74 3.88
C LEU A 13 11.34 0.17 3.96
N LEU A 14 10.86 -0.16 5.16
CA LEU A 14 9.49 -0.64 5.36
C LEU A 14 8.46 0.42 4.95
N ASN A 15 8.64 1.67 5.37
CA ASN A 15 7.78 2.77 4.94
C ASN A 15 7.83 2.93 3.42
N LEU A 16 9.03 3.00 2.83
CA LEU A 16 9.20 3.13 1.39
C LEU A 16 8.50 1.99 0.63
N LEU A 17 8.61 0.75 1.10
CA LEU A 17 7.91 -0.39 0.51
C LEU A 17 6.37 -0.23 0.60
N ILE A 18 5.82 0.19 1.73
CA ILE A 18 4.37 0.38 1.90
C ILE A 18 3.85 1.46 0.93
N TYR A 19 4.52 2.59 0.88
CA TYR A 19 4.14 3.71 0.03
C TYR A 19 4.28 3.39 -1.47
N CYS A 20 5.41 2.81 -1.87
CA CYS A 20 5.66 2.44 -3.27
C CYS A 20 4.73 1.31 -3.74
N THR A 21 4.42 0.33 -2.89
CA THR A 21 3.48 -0.74 -3.25
C THR A 21 2.06 -0.21 -3.39
N LEU A 22 1.58 0.60 -2.45
CA LEU A 22 0.26 1.21 -2.53
C LEU A 22 0.14 2.14 -3.75
N GLY A 23 1.14 3.01 -3.94
CA GLY A 23 1.21 3.91 -5.10
C GLY A 23 1.28 3.15 -6.42
N GLY A 24 2.13 2.12 -6.52
CA GLY A 24 2.25 1.27 -7.71
C GLY A 24 0.95 0.52 -8.04
N LEU A 25 0.24 0.01 -7.04
CA LEU A 25 -1.06 -0.64 -7.24
C LEU A 25 -2.13 0.33 -7.76
N ILE A 26 -2.18 1.54 -7.20
CA ILE A 26 -3.08 2.59 -7.67
C ILE A 26 -2.71 2.98 -9.10
N LEU A 27 -1.41 3.19 -9.40
CA LEU A 27 -0.95 3.55 -10.74
C LEU A 27 -1.31 2.48 -11.77
N TRP A 28 -1.10 1.21 -11.46
CA TRP A 28 -1.40 0.12 -12.39
C TRP A 28 -2.89 0.07 -12.76
N ARG A 29 -3.79 0.37 -11.82
CA ARG A 29 -5.24 0.28 -12.05
C ARG A 29 -5.86 1.57 -12.56
N GLN A 30 -5.34 2.71 -12.12
CA GLN A 30 -5.89 4.05 -12.37
C GLN A 30 -4.96 4.93 -13.21
N SER A 31 -4.05 4.33 -13.99
CA SER A 31 -3.12 5.03 -14.91
C SER A 31 -3.82 5.94 -15.91
N HIS A 32 -5.06 5.62 -16.27
CA HIS A 32 -5.86 6.40 -17.21
C HIS A 32 -6.51 7.63 -16.56
N SER A 33 -6.61 7.66 -15.23
CA SER A 33 -7.19 8.78 -14.49
C SER A 33 -6.08 9.72 -14.03
N TRP A 34 -6.21 11.01 -14.34
CA TRP A 34 -5.29 12.04 -13.84
C TRP A 34 -5.11 11.95 -12.32
N LEU A 35 -6.22 11.83 -11.57
CA LEU A 35 -6.18 11.75 -10.10
C LEU A 35 -5.43 10.52 -9.59
N GLY A 36 -5.63 9.35 -10.20
CA GLY A 36 -4.93 8.12 -9.82
C GLY A 36 -3.43 8.23 -10.05
N VAL A 37 -3.01 8.88 -11.15
CA VAL A 37 -1.60 9.19 -11.41
C VAL A 37 -1.07 10.17 -10.37
N THR A 38 -1.78 11.27 -10.07
CA THR A 38 -1.34 12.24 -9.05
C THR A 38 -1.17 11.58 -7.68
N VAL A 39 -2.15 10.78 -7.22
CA VAL A 39 -2.07 10.14 -5.89
C VAL A 39 -0.98 9.08 -5.86
N SER A 40 -0.87 8.25 -6.89
CA SER A 40 0.17 7.21 -6.92
C SER A 40 1.56 7.82 -6.90
N LEU A 41 1.81 8.86 -7.70
CA LEU A 41 3.07 9.57 -7.70
C LEU A 41 3.32 10.33 -6.40
N ALA A 42 2.30 10.93 -5.78
CA ALA A 42 2.42 11.53 -4.45
C ALA A 42 2.86 10.49 -3.43
N LEU A 43 2.18 9.33 -3.37
CA LEU A 43 2.55 8.25 -2.45
C LEU A 43 3.96 7.72 -2.70
N ILE A 44 4.37 7.56 -3.96
CA ILE A 44 5.72 7.08 -4.30
C ILE A 44 6.79 8.11 -3.91
N THR A 45 6.52 9.41 -4.08
CA THR A 45 7.52 10.48 -3.85
C THR A 45 7.58 10.95 -2.39
N LEU A 46 6.52 10.77 -1.60
CA LEU A 46 6.44 11.21 -0.20
C LEU A 46 7.58 10.66 0.69
N PRO A 47 7.97 9.37 0.62
CA PRO A 47 9.14 8.89 1.34
C PRO A 47 10.45 9.58 0.93
N PHE A 48 10.61 9.96 -0.33
CA PHE A 48 11.81 10.65 -0.79
C PHE A 48 11.87 12.08 -0.26
N PHE A 49 10.72 12.77 -0.23
CA PHE A 49 10.59 14.09 0.40
C PHE A 49 10.98 14.07 1.88
N VAL A 50 10.52 13.07 2.63
CA VAL A 50 10.77 12.99 4.08
C VAL A 50 12.18 12.51 4.42
N TRP A 51 12.66 11.46 3.76
CA TRP A 51 13.84 10.71 4.19
C TRP A 51 15.11 11.05 3.38
N ALA A 52 14.97 11.63 2.18
CA ALA A 52 16.04 11.63 1.19
C ALA A 52 16.16 12.97 0.43
N GLY A 53 16.56 14.03 1.15
CA GLY A 53 16.74 15.37 0.56
C GLY A 53 17.97 15.54 -0.36
N PRO A 54 18.03 16.58 -1.20
CA PRO A 54 19.10 16.80 -2.18
C PRO A 54 20.51 16.83 -1.57
N ARG A 55 20.66 17.38 -0.36
CA ARG A 55 21.94 17.39 0.36
C ARG A 55 22.37 15.99 0.82
N ASN A 56 21.42 15.13 1.21
CA ASN A 56 21.72 13.76 1.62
C ASN A 56 22.23 12.94 0.44
N TRP A 57 21.70 13.19 -0.76
CA TRP A 57 22.12 12.53 -1.99
C TRP A 57 23.48 13.06 -2.48
N ALA A 58 23.67 14.38 -2.41
CA ALA A 58 24.95 15.02 -2.71
C ALA A 58 26.09 14.52 -1.82
N ALA A 59 25.79 14.13 -0.57
CA ALA A 59 26.75 13.53 0.34
C ALA A 59 27.23 12.13 -0.10
N ILE A 60 26.43 11.40 -0.91
CA ILE A 60 26.84 10.15 -1.55
C ILE A 60 27.64 10.44 -2.82
N HIS A 61 27.08 11.28 -3.71
CA HIS A 61 27.75 11.71 -4.93
C HIS A 61 27.27 13.12 -5.34
N PRO A 62 28.17 14.11 -5.57
CA PRO A 62 27.76 15.50 -5.81
C PRO A 62 26.76 15.69 -6.97
N LEU A 63 26.88 14.90 -8.05
CA LEU A 63 25.96 14.96 -9.20
C LEU A 63 24.50 14.61 -8.85
N LEU A 64 24.27 13.90 -7.74
CA LEU A 64 22.93 13.51 -7.30
C LEU A 64 22.15 14.64 -6.62
N PHE A 65 22.78 15.80 -6.40
CA PHE A 65 22.11 16.97 -5.84
C PHE A 65 20.90 17.40 -6.68
N TRP A 66 21.08 17.58 -7.99
CA TRP A 66 20.03 18.08 -8.88
C TRP A 66 18.88 17.09 -9.08
N PRO A 67 19.12 15.80 -9.36
CA PRO A 67 18.06 14.80 -9.37
C PRO A 67 17.29 14.73 -8.04
N GLY A 68 18.00 14.78 -6.90
CA GLY A 68 17.37 14.82 -5.58
C GLY A 68 16.51 16.06 -5.38
N LEU A 69 16.96 17.23 -5.83
CA LEU A 69 16.21 18.48 -5.72
C LEU A 69 14.93 18.43 -6.55
N ILE A 70 15.02 17.96 -7.80
CA ILE A 70 13.87 17.80 -8.69
C ILE A 70 12.86 16.83 -8.08
N ALA A 71 13.32 15.69 -7.54
CA ALA A 71 12.45 14.72 -6.90
C ALA A 71 11.70 15.31 -5.70
N VAL A 72 12.38 16.10 -4.85
CA VAL A 72 11.75 16.75 -3.69
C VAL A 72 10.75 17.83 -4.10
N ILE A 73 11.06 18.63 -5.13
CA ILE A 73 10.12 19.64 -5.65
C ILE A 73 8.89 18.96 -6.24
N MET A 74 9.08 17.94 -7.10
CA MET A 74 7.97 17.17 -7.67
C MET A 74 7.12 16.53 -6.58
N GLY A 75 7.74 15.92 -5.56
CA GLY A 75 7.02 15.32 -4.43
C GLY A 75 6.20 16.35 -3.66
N THR A 76 6.79 17.51 -3.33
CA THR A 76 6.07 18.60 -2.66
C THR A 76 4.86 19.07 -3.47
N VAL A 77 5.02 19.21 -4.79
CA VAL A 77 3.93 19.60 -5.69
C VAL A 77 2.82 18.55 -5.69
N LEU A 78 3.17 17.26 -5.80
CA LEU A 78 2.23 16.15 -5.83
C LEU A 78 1.48 15.98 -4.51
N ASP A 79 2.15 16.13 -3.37
CA ASP A 79 1.55 16.02 -2.04
C ASP A 79 0.56 17.16 -1.77
N VAL A 80 0.92 18.39 -2.16
CA VAL A 80 0.03 19.56 -2.05
C VAL A 80 -1.18 19.38 -2.98
N LEU A 81 -0.98 18.94 -4.23
CA LEU A 81 -2.08 18.62 -5.14
C LEU A 81 -2.98 17.52 -4.57
N PHE A 82 -2.41 16.46 -4.01
CA PHE A 82 -3.13 15.37 -3.38
C PHE A 82 -4.09 15.88 -2.30
N LEU A 83 -3.64 16.75 -1.40
CA LEU A 83 -4.47 17.30 -0.31
C LEU A 83 -5.66 18.13 -0.81
N PHE A 84 -5.53 18.85 -1.93
CA PHE A 84 -6.60 19.71 -2.46
C PHE A 84 -7.56 18.97 -3.41
N LEU A 85 -7.05 17.99 -4.15
CA LEU A 85 -7.81 17.30 -5.20
C LEU A 85 -8.57 16.06 -4.70
N MET A 86 -8.09 15.38 -3.65
CA MET A 86 -8.76 14.22 -3.07
C MET A 86 -10.20 14.51 -2.61
N PRO A 87 -11.16 13.57 -2.73
CA PRO A 87 -11.04 12.23 -3.33
C PRO A 87 -11.40 12.16 -4.83
N ASN A 88 -11.90 13.25 -5.42
CA ASN A 88 -12.57 13.22 -6.74
C ASN A 88 -11.86 14.03 -7.84
N GLY A 89 -10.73 14.67 -7.55
CA GLY A 89 -9.99 15.50 -8.50
C GLY A 89 -10.59 16.87 -8.78
N ARG A 90 -11.57 17.29 -7.99
CA ARG A 90 -12.24 18.60 -8.13
C ARG A 90 -11.90 19.51 -6.97
N PHE A 91 -11.80 20.80 -7.26
CA PHE A 91 -11.70 21.83 -6.24
C PHE A 91 -13.07 22.10 -5.62
N SER A 92 -13.11 22.06 -4.29
CA SER A 92 -14.26 22.42 -3.47
C SER A 92 -13.70 23.10 -2.23
N PRO A 93 -13.93 24.41 -2.04
CA PRO A 93 -14.64 25.33 -2.97
C PRO A 93 -13.87 25.59 -4.28
N ARG A 94 -14.54 26.09 -5.33
CA ARG A 94 -13.95 26.26 -6.68
C ARG A 94 -12.73 27.19 -6.70
N TRP A 95 -12.63 28.15 -5.79
CA TRP A 95 -11.50 29.09 -5.69
C TRP A 95 -10.28 28.50 -4.97
N ALA A 96 -10.34 27.24 -4.51
CA ALA A 96 -9.24 26.59 -3.79
C ALA A 96 -7.94 26.47 -4.61
N TYR A 97 -7.98 26.70 -5.93
CA TYR A 97 -6.77 26.82 -6.76
C TYR A 97 -5.88 28.01 -6.35
N ILE A 98 -6.43 29.07 -5.74
CA ILE A 98 -5.66 30.23 -5.29
C ILE A 98 -4.72 29.84 -4.14
N PRO A 99 -5.22 29.35 -2.98
CA PRO A 99 -4.34 28.91 -1.90
C PRO A 99 -3.47 27.71 -2.30
N LEU A 100 -3.93 26.85 -3.21
CA LEU A 100 -3.09 25.81 -3.80
C LEU A 100 -1.86 26.42 -4.48
N SER A 101 -2.05 27.36 -5.41
CA SER A 101 -0.96 27.99 -6.16
C SER A 101 0.03 28.70 -5.23
N ILE A 102 -0.48 29.40 -4.20
CA ILE A 102 0.37 30.03 -3.18
C ILE A 102 1.14 28.95 -2.40
N GLY A 103 0.49 27.85 -2.02
CA GLY A 103 1.13 26.73 -1.32
C GLY A 103 2.24 26.07 -2.16
N LEU A 104 2.01 25.88 -3.45
CA LEU A 104 3.01 25.35 -4.39
C LEU A 104 4.21 26.28 -4.52
N LEU A 105 3.95 27.59 -4.66
CA LEU A 105 5.01 28.60 -4.74
C LEU A 105 5.85 28.64 -3.45
N LEU A 106 5.19 28.75 -2.29
CA LEU A 106 5.87 28.81 -0.99
C LEU A 106 6.60 27.51 -0.66
N GLY A 107 6.00 26.35 -0.93
CA GLY A 107 6.64 25.05 -0.77
C GLY A 107 7.90 24.91 -1.63
N THR A 108 7.87 25.43 -2.86
CA THR A 108 9.04 25.46 -3.75
C THR A 108 10.12 26.39 -3.21
N ILE A 109 9.76 27.61 -2.80
CA ILE A 109 10.70 28.58 -2.20
C ILE A 109 11.37 27.99 -0.96
N LEU A 110 10.59 27.41 -0.04
CA LEU A 110 11.12 26.78 1.17
C LEU A 110 12.02 25.59 0.85
N THR A 111 11.69 24.80 -0.17
CA THR A 111 12.52 23.67 -0.63
C THR A 111 13.86 24.15 -1.18
N LEU A 112 13.85 25.19 -2.02
CA LEU A 112 15.06 25.80 -2.57
C LEU A 112 15.92 26.47 -1.49
N GLY A 113 15.28 27.10 -0.50
CA GLY A 113 15.97 27.70 0.64
C GLY A 113 16.64 26.63 1.51
N ARG A 114 15.90 25.57 1.85
CA ARG A 114 16.42 24.43 2.62
C ARG A 114 17.53 23.67 1.89
N SER A 115 17.46 23.57 0.57
CA SER A 115 18.53 22.97 -0.23
C SER A 115 19.77 23.86 -0.30
N GLY A 116 19.62 25.17 -0.10
CA GLY A 116 20.68 26.18 -0.19
C GLY A 116 20.91 26.71 -1.59
N VAL A 117 20.00 26.44 -2.52
CA VAL A 117 20.04 27.03 -3.88
C VAL A 117 19.73 28.52 -3.83
N ILE A 118 18.82 28.92 -2.93
CA ILE A 118 18.53 30.33 -2.67
C ILE A 118 18.82 30.64 -1.20
N ALA A 119 19.31 31.86 -0.94
CA ALA A 119 19.45 32.37 0.42
C ALA A 119 18.09 32.95 0.87
N ILE A 120 17.58 32.48 2.01
CA ILE A 120 16.41 33.08 2.67
C ILE A 120 16.91 33.64 4.01
N SER A 121 16.65 34.92 4.26
CA SER A 121 17.03 35.54 5.53
C SER A 121 16.33 34.85 6.70
N ALA A 122 17.01 34.77 7.85
CA ALA A 122 16.46 34.14 9.05
C ALA A 122 15.12 34.78 9.49
N GLU A 123 14.98 36.09 9.26
CA GLU A 123 13.77 36.87 9.55
C GLU A 123 12.58 36.46 8.67
N LEU A 124 12.82 36.02 7.43
CA LEU A 124 11.77 35.57 6.50
C LEU A 124 11.43 34.10 6.66
N LEU A 125 12.33 33.27 7.20
CA LEU A 125 12.10 31.83 7.32
C LEU A 125 10.87 31.50 8.18
N SER A 126 10.77 32.07 9.38
CA SER A 126 9.65 31.80 10.29
C SER A 126 8.29 32.20 9.72
N PRO A 127 8.06 33.41 9.16
CA PRO A 127 6.77 33.74 8.56
C PRO A 127 6.46 32.86 7.34
N LEU A 128 7.43 32.50 6.50
CA LEU A 128 7.19 31.60 5.37
C LEU A 128 6.71 30.21 5.80
N TYR A 129 7.30 29.65 6.87
CA TYR A 129 6.82 28.40 7.46
C TYR A 129 5.40 28.53 8.03
N ILE A 130 5.10 29.63 8.74
CA ILE A 130 3.77 29.88 9.31
C ILE A 130 2.71 29.96 8.21
N VAL A 131 2.97 30.72 7.14
CA VAL A 131 2.02 30.84 6.01
C VAL A 131 1.84 29.51 5.31
N THR A 132 2.91 28.73 5.13
CA THR A 132 2.82 27.39 4.53
C THR A 132 1.96 26.45 5.37
N LEU A 133 2.15 26.45 6.69
CA LEU A 133 1.30 25.68 7.62
C LEU A 133 -0.15 26.16 7.59
N ALA A 134 -0.40 27.47 7.49
CA ALA A 134 -1.74 28.01 7.37
C ALA A 134 -2.44 27.56 6.08
N ILE A 135 -1.72 27.46 4.96
CA ILE A 135 -2.27 26.95 3.69
C ILE A 135 -2.60 25.45 3.80
N ILE A 136 -1.73 24.67 4.44
CA ILE A 136 -2.02 23.25 4.66
C ILE A 136 -3.24 23.09 5.59
N PHE A 137 -3.34 23.90 6.63
CA PHE A 137 -4.53 23.92 7.49
C PHE A 137 -5.78 24.31 6.71
N LEU A 138 -5.69 25.29 5.81
CA LEU A 138 -6.80 25.66 4.93
C LEU A 138 -7.21 24.51 4.00
N ALA A 139 -6.27 23.68 3.52
CA ALA A 139 -6.58 22.47 2.77
C ALA A 139 -7.44 21.50 3.60
N ILE A 140 -7.13 21.33 4.90
CA ILE A 140 -7.93 20.52 5.83
C ILE A 140 -9.32 21.11 6.00
N VAL A 141 -9.43 22.44 6.17
CA VAL A 141 -10.71 23.14 6.27
C VAL A 141 -11.55 22.91 5.00
N PHE A 142 -10.94 22.93 3.82
CA PHE A 142 -11.64 22.61 2.56
C PHE A 142 -12.08 21.16 2.46
N GLN A 143 -11.30 20.21 2.98
CA GLN A 143 -11.73 18.82 3.06
C GLN A 143 -12.94 18.66 4.00
N ILE A 144 -12.93 19.35 5.15
CA ILE A 144 -14.07 19.39 6.07
C ILE A 144 -15.28 20.08 5.42
N TYR A 145 -15.05 21.16 4.67
CA TYR A 145 -16.09 21.85 3.93
C TYR A 145 -16.76 20.92 2.92
N ARG A 146 -15.95 20.26 2.09
CA ARG A 146 -16.41 19.29 1.11
C ARG A 146 -17.23 18.17 1.77
N TYR A 147 -16.71 17.60 2.87
CA TYR A 147 -17.39 16.57 3.65
C TYR A 147 -18.79 17.00 4.10
N LYS A 148 -18.96 18.26 4.53
CA LYS A 148 -20.25 18.77 5.03
C LYS A 148 -21.22 19.14 3.91
N TRP A 149 -20.74 19.79 2.85
CA TRP A 149 -21.61 20.50 1.90
C TRP A 149 -21.68 19.88 0.49
N ASP A 150 -20.59 19.28 -0.01
CA ASP A 150 -20.50 18.87 -1.42
C ASP A 150 -20.48 17.35 -1.64
N SER A 151 -20.28 16.55 -0.59
CA SER A 151 -20.08 15.10 -0.69
C SER A 151 -21.35 14.27 -0.57
N ASN A 152 -21.49 13.29 -1.46
CA ASN A 152 -22.47 12.20 -1.37
C ASN A 152 -22.12 11.22 -0.22
N ALA A 153 -23.05 10.34 0.17
CA ALA A 153 -22.86 9.45 1.32
C ALA A 153 -21.57 8.61 1.28
N VAL A 154 -21.20 8.09 0.10
CA VAL A 154 -19.96 7.32 -0.11
C VAL A 154 -18.73 8.22 -0.04
N GLU A 155 -18.77 9.38 -0.69
CA GLU A 155 -17.67 10.36 -0.72
C GLU A 155 -17.39 10.91 0.68
N ARG A 156 -18.42 11.12 1.51
CA ARG A 156 -18.26 11.50 2.91
C ARG A 156 -17.45 10.48 3.67
N GLN A 157 -17.72 9.19 3.48
CA GLN A 157 -16.94 8.14 4.13
C GLN A 157 -15.49 8.12 3.64
N GLN A 158 -15.26 8.26 2.34
CA GLN A 158 -13.91 8.35 1.77
C GLN A 158 -13.13 9.57 2.33
N ALA A 159 -13.75 10.75 2.30
CA ALA A 159 -13.18 11.99 2.83
C ALA A 159 -12.93 11.91 4.34
N LYS A 160 -13.82 11.26 5.11
CA LYS A 160 -13.64 11.08 6.56
C LYS A 160 -12.31 10.41 6.90
N TRP A 161 -11.96 9.32 6.22
CA TRP A 161 -10.71 8.61 6.50
C TRP A 161 -9.48 9.45 6.13
N ILE A 162 -9.54 10.20 5.03
CA ILE A 162 -8.47 11.12 4.64
C ILE A 162 -8.32 12.24 5.67
N ILE A 163 -9.42 12.88 6.09
CA ILE A 163 -9.40 13.92 7.12
C ILE A 163 -8.81 13.39 8.43
N VAL A 164 -9.21 12.19 8.84
CA VAL A 164 -8.66 11.54 10.05
C VAL A 164 -7.16 11.30 9.91
N ALA A 165 -6.69 10.75 8.78
CA ALA A 165 -5.25 10.54 8.58
C ALA A 165 -4.45 11.84 8.55
N VAL A 166 -4.96 12.86 7.87
CA VAL A 166 -4.30 14.17 7.80
C VAL A 166 -4.26 14.81 9.19
N ALA A 167 -5.37 14.78 9.94
CA ALA A 167 -5.40 15.28 11.33
C ALA A 167 -4.44 14.51 12.24
N LEU A 168 -4.36 13.18 12.13
CA LEU A 168 -3.42 12.36 12.87
C LEU A 168 -1.96 12.65 12.47
N PHE A 169 -1.67 12.82 11.18
CA PHE A 169 -0.33 13.20 10.69
C PHE A 169 0.12 14.55 11.25
N PHE A 170 -0.73 15.58 11.19
CA PHE A 170 -0.38 16.91 11.69
C PHE A 170 -0.29 16.97 13.21
N SER A 171 -1.22 16.32 13.94
CA SER A 171 -1.19 16.28 15.40
C SER A 171 0.05 15.56 15.93
N THR A 172 0.42 14.42 15.33
CA THR A 172 1.65 13.71 15.70
C THR A 172 2.90 14.49 15.30
N SER A 173 2.92 15.13 14.12
CA SER A 173 4.02 16.00 13.72
C SER A 173 4.19 17.20 14.67
N LEU A 174 3.11 17.76 15.19
CA LEU A 174 3.14 18.83 16.19
C LEU A 174 3.72 18.34 17.52
N VAL A 175 3.27 17.19 18.03
CA VAL A 175 3.83 16.57 19.24
C VAL A 175 5.33 16.32 19.05
N TRP A 176 5.72 15.82 17.88
CA TRP A 176 7.13 15.61 17.56
C TRP A 176 7.93 16.91 17.60
N ALA A 177 7.41 17.99 17.00
CA ALA A 177 8.08 19.28 16.97
C ALA A 177 8.25 19.88 18.39
N ILE A 178 7.23 19.74 19.24
CA ILE A 178 7.29 20.21 20.63
C ILE A 178 8.33 19.41 21.43
N VAL A 179 8.24 18.08 21.40
CA VAL A 179 9.05 17.19 22.25
C VAL A 179 10.49 17.08 21.75
N PHE A 180 10.71 16.99 20.44
CA PHE A 180 12.02 16.69 19.84
C PHE A 180 12.61 17.83 19.02
N GLY A 181 11.81 18.84 18.64
CA GLY A 181 12.23 20.00 17.84
C GLY A 181 12.99 21.08 18.62
N GLY A 182 13.38 20.81 19.86
CA GLY A 182 14.22 21.71 20.68
C GLY A 182 13.45 22.62 21.64
N SER A 183 12.12 22.53 21.69
CA SER A 183 11.32 23.27 22.69
C SER A 183 11.51 22.71 24.11
N VAL A 184 11.85 21.43 24.23
CA VAL A 184 12.24 20.78 25.48
C VAL A 184 13.77 20.68 25.53
N THR A 185 14.36 21.16 26.62
CA THR A 185 15.80 21.05 26.86
C THR A 185 16.16 19.61 27.23
N ILE A 186 16.87 18.93 26.33
CA ILE A 186 17.33 17.55 26.54
C ILE A 186 18.82 17.57 26.85
N PRO A 187 19.28 17.02 28.00
CA PRO A 187 20.69 16.95 28.35
C PRO A 187 21.53 16.23 27.29
N SER A 188 22.77 16.68 27.11
CA SER A 188 23.73 16.07 26.19
C SER A 188 24.15 14.65 26.64
N GLY A 189 24.76 13.88 25.74
CA GLY A 189 25.20 12.51 26.02
C GLY A 189 24.09 11.47 25.79
N ALA A 190 24.00 10.48 26.69
CA ALA A 190 23.07 9.36 26.55
C ALA A 190 21.59 9.78 26.43
N PRO A 191 21.06 10.75 27.22
CA PRO A 191 19.66 11.18 27.11
C PRO A 191 19.32 11.74 25.72
N ARG A 192 20.20 12.53 25.10
CA ARG A 192 20.01 13.05 23.74
C ARG A 192 19.96 11.93 22.70
N LEU A 193 20.78 10.90 22.87
CA LEU A 193 20.82 9.76 21.95
C LEU A 193 19.50 8.96 22.02
N TRP A 194 18.99 8.70 23.23
CA TRP A 194 17.69 8.07 23.43
C TRP A 194 16.53 8.92 22.92
N ALA A 195 16.58 10.23 23.13
CA ALA A 195 15.57 11.14 22.60
C ALA A 195 15.55 11.15 21.07
N ASN A 196 16.71 11.13 20.41
CA ASN A 196 16.79 11.02 18.96
C ASN A 196 16.23 9.69 18.44
N LEU A 197 16.52 8.58 19.14
CA LEU A 197 15.92 7.27 18.83
C LEU A 197 14.39 7.31 18.96
N ALA A 198 13.89 7.82 20.08
CA ALA A 198 12.46 7.97 20.33
C ALA A 198 11.79 8.87 19.28
N ALA A 199 12.42 9.98 18.91
CA ALA A 199 11.96 10.89 17.87
C ALA A 199 11.74 10.19 16.54
N ILE A 200 12.69 9.33 16.14
CA ILE A 200 12.64 8.58 14.88
C ILE A 200 11.56 7.51 14.93
N LEU A 201 11.53 6.71 15.99
CA LEU A 201 10.51 5.68 16.15
C LEU A 201 9.12 6.29 16.18
N TYR A 202 8.95 7.42 16.88
CA TYR A 202 7.69 8.13 16.98
C TYR A 202 7.17 8.55 15.61
N VAL A 203 7.98 9.24 14.82
CA VAL A 203 7.57 9.74 13.50
C VAL A 203 7.26 8.58 12.53
N ASN A 204 8.04 7.51 12.58
CA ASN A 204 7.83 6.36 11.71
C ASN A 204 6.60 5.53 12.08
N LEU A 205 6.27 5.44 13.37
CA LEU A 205 5.15 4.63 13.85
C LEU A 205 3.84 5.41 13.89
N PHE A 206 3.91 6.72 14.13
CA PHE A 206 2.74 7.54 14.40
C PHE A 206 2.53 8.69 13.42
N ALA A 207 3.48 9.14 12.61
CA ALA A 207 3.15 10.16 11.60
C ALA A 207 2.83 9.50 10.26
N HIS A 208 3.79 8.74 9.73
CA HIS A 208 3.76 8.24 8.37
C HIS A 208 2.67 7.23 8.03
N PRO A 209 2.46 6.14 8.80
CA PRO A 209 1.60 5.04 8.34
C PRO A 209 0.12 5.42 8.27
N PHE A 210 -0.32 6.51 8.91
CA PHE A 210 -1.73 6.88 8.93
C PHE A 210 -2.29 7.21 7.55
N LEU A 211 -1.51 7.87 6.69
CA LEU A 211 -1.96 8.20 5.34
C LEU A 211 -2.21 6.95 4.46
N PRO A 212 -1.25 6.02 4.28
CA PRO A 212 -1.49 4.80 3.52
C PRO A 212 -2.57 3.91 4.18
N ILE A 213 -2.68 3.89 5.52
CA ILE A 213 -3.76 3.17 6.20
C ILE A 213 -5.13 3.76 5.84
N ALA A 214 -5.31 5.07 5.93
CA ALA A 214 -6.58 5.70 5.58
C ALA A 214 -6.96 5.51 4.12
N ILE A 215 -6.00 5.65 3.20
CA ILE A 215 -6.22 5.39 1.77
C ILE A 215 -6.62 3.93 1.56
N THR A 216 -5.93 2.99 2.22
CA THR A 216 -6.26 1.56 2.16
C THR A 216 -7.66 1.28 2.68
N ILE A 217 -8.08 1.90 3.79
CA ILE A 217 -9.44 1.77 4.33
C ILE A 217 -10.47 2.37 3.36
N ALA A 218 -10.19 3.55 2.81
CA ALA A 218 -11.05 4.21 1.83
C ALA A 218 -11.27 3.33 0.59
N ILE A 219 -10.21 2.68 0.11
CA ILE A 219 -10.26 1.73 -1.00
C ILE A 219 -11.05 0.48 -0.62
N LEU A 220 -10.66 -0.23 0.45
CA LEU A 220 -11.19 -1.56 0.77
C LEU A 220 -12.65 -1.53 1.23
N ARG A 221 -13.05 -0.50 1.98
CA ARG A 221 -14.36 -0.42 2.63
C ARG A 221 -15.35 0.46 1.88
N TYR A 222 -14.88 1.47 1.15
CA TYR A 222 -15.74 2.46 0.48
C TYR A 222 -15.50 2.55 -1.02
N ASN A 223 -14.86 1.51 -1.59
CA ASN A 223 -14.59 1.34 -3.00
C ASN A 223 -14.02 2.61 -3.66
N LEU A 224 -13.08 3.27 -2.97
CA LEU A 224 -12.39 4.43 -3.51
C LEU A 224 -11.77 4.03 -4.86
N TRP A 225 -12.23 4.66 -5.93
CA TRP A 225 -11.79 4.46 -7.32
C TRP A 225 -12.00 3.07 -7.93
N GLY A 226 -12.90 2.22 -7.39
CA GLY A 226 -13.19 0.95 -8.06
C GLY A 226 -12.03 -0.06 -8.06
N ILE A 227 -11.02 0.14 -7.21
CA ILE A 227 -9.80 -0.69 -7.18
C ILE A 227 -9.82 -1.75 -6.06
N ASP A 228 -10.93 -1.84 -5.33
CA ASP A 228 -11.10 -2.68 -4.16
C ASP A 228 -10.93 -4.19 -4.45
N SER A 229 -11.44 -4.65 -5.59
CA SER A 229 -11.28 -6.03 -6.07
C SER A 229 -9.81 -6.40 -6.32
N LEU A 230 -9.03 -5.46 -6.86
CA LEU A 230 -7.61 -5.65 -7.10
C LEU A 230 -6.84 -5.72 -5.79
N ILE A 231 -7.07 -4.77 -4.87
CA ILE A 231 -6.36 -4.76 -3.59
C ILE A 231 -6.73 -5.98 -2.76
N ARG A 232 -8.01 -6.38 -2.68
CA ARG A 232 -8.41 -7.61 -1.96
C ARG A 232 -7.73 -8.85 -2.54
N ARG A 233 -7.65 -8.95 -3.87
CA ARG A 233 -6.95 -10.05 -4.53
C ARG A 233 -5.47 -10.02 -4.15
N THR A 234 -4.78 -8.91 -4.38
CA THR A 234 -3.34 -8.75 -4.09
C THR A 234 -3.01 -8.98 -2.63
N LEU A 235 -3.76 -8.40 -1.68
CA LEU A 235 -3.56 -8.59 -0.25
C LEU A 235 -3.62 -10.06 0.13
N VAL A 236 -4.55 -10.82 -0.45
CA VAL A 236 -4.65 -12.23 -0.15
C VAL A 236 -3.50 -13.01 -0.78
N TYR A 237 -3.12 -12.76 -2.04
CA TYR A 237 -1.92 -13.40 -2.61
C TYR A 237 -0.66 -13.11 -1.80
N VAL A 238 -0.46 -11.84 -1.39
CA VAL A 238 0.68 -11.43 -0.57
C VAL A 238 0.62 -12.09 0.81
N ALA A 239 -0.53 -12.11 1.48
CA ALA A 239 -0.69 -12.76 2.77
C ALA A 239 -0.43 -14.28 2.70
N LEU A 240 -0.92 -14.94 1.65
CA LEU A 240 -0.71 -16.37 1.43
C LEU A 240 0.74 -16.70 1.08
N SER A 241 1.36 -15.88 0.22
CA SER A 241 2.77 -16.02 -0.15
C SER A 241 3.69 -15.72 1.04
N GLY A 242 3.32 -14.72 1.85
CA GLY A 242 3.99 -14.38 3.11
C GLY A 242 3.86 -15.51 4.13
N LEU A 243 2.66 -16.08 4.31
CA LEU A 243 2.46 -17.25 5.17
C LEU A 243 3.30 -18.45 4.69
N LEU A 244 3.31 -18.72 3.39
CA LEU A 244 4.16 -19.76 2.80
C LEU A 244 5.65 -19.48 3.08
N ALA A 245 6.10 -18.24 2.93
CA ALA A 245 7.48 -17.86 3.23
C ALA A 245 7.79 -18.01 4.73
N ILE A 246 6.90 -17.59 5.63
CA ILE A 246 7.07 -17.76 7.08
C ILE A 246 7.17 -19.24 7.45
N VAL A 247 6.28 -20.09 6.90
CA VAL A 247 6.34 -21.54 7.13
C VAL A 247 7.64 -22.11 6.55
N TYR A 248 8.06 -21.68 5.37
CA TYR A 248 9.30 -22.09 4.73
C TYR A 248 10.54 -21.76 5.57
N PHE A 249 10.76 -20.47 5.83
CA PHE A 249 11.91 -20.00 6.60
C PHE A 249 11.85 -20.48 8.05
N GLY A 250 10.66 -20.48 8.65
CA GLY A 250 10.42 -21.00 9.99
C GLY A 250 10.79 -22.48 10.12
N THR A 251 10.43 -23.30 9.13
CA THR A 251 10.83 -24.72 9.09
C THR A 251 12.34 -24.88 8.95
N ILE A 252 12.99 -24.11 8.07
CA ILE A 252 14.46 -24.15 7.92
C ILE A 252 15.15 -23.78 9.24
N ILE A 253 14.75 -22.67 9.86
CA ILE A 253 15.35 -22.17 11.10
C ILE A 253 15.12 -23.18 12.24
N LEU A 254 13.91 -23.74 12.35
CA LEU A 254 13.60 -24.77 13.35
C LEU A 254 14.45 -26.03 13.15
N LEU A 255 14.53 -26.55 11.92
CA LEU A 255 15.33 -27.75 11.63
C LEU A 255 16.80 -27.48 11.91
N GLN A 256 17.36 -26.36 11.45
CA GLN A 256 18.74 -25.96 11.76
C GLN A 256 18.98 -25.90 13.28
N SER A 257 18.08 -25.26 14.03
CA SER A 257 18.21 -25.14 15.48
C SER A 257 18.18 -26.48 16.20
N ILE A 258 17.35 -27.42 15.72
CA ILE A 258 17.30 -28.80 16.25
C ILE A 258 18.59 -29.54 15.90
N PHE A 259 19.06 -29.45 14.65
CA PHE A 259 20.29 -30.11 14.22
C PHE A 259 21.51 -29.58 14.98
N ASP A 260 21.64 -28.27 15.17
CA ASP A 260 22.73 -27.67 15.95
C ASP A 260 22.67 -28.03 17.45
N ALA A 261 21.47 -28.22 18.00
CA ALA A 261 21.29 -28.57 19.41
C ALA A 261 21.54 -30.06 19.71
N PHE A 262 21.27 -30.96 18.76
CA PHE A 262 21.35 -32.41 18.97
C PHE A 262 22.53 -33.09 18.27
N ILE A 263 23.12 -32.46 17.26
CA ILE A 263 24.23 -33.03 16.49
C ILE A 263 25.40 -32.04 16.51
N ASP A 264 26.52 -32.46 17.09
CA ASP A 264 27.74 -31.64 17.14
C ASP A 264 28.24 -31.38 15.70
N ALA A 265 27.94 -30.18 15.19
CA ALA A 265 27.96 -29.83 13.77
C ALA A 265 29.38 -29.58 13.20
N GLN A 266 30.41 -30.18 13.78
CA GLN A 266 31.79 -29.99 13.33
C GLN A 266 32.17 -30.86 12.12
N SER A 267 31.38 -31.90 11.81
CA SER A 267 31.64 -32.76 10.66
C SER A 267 30.94 -32.23 9.40
N PRO A 268 31.68 -31.96 8.29
CA PRO A 268 31.09 -31.51 7.02
C PRO A 268 29.98 -32.43 6.48
N LEU A 269 30.05 -33.73 6.81
CA LEU A 269 29.03 -34.72 6.44
C LEU A 269 27.68 -34.45 7.10
N VAL A 270 27.67 -34.03 8.38
CA VAL A 270 26.44 -33.72 9.11
C VAL A 270 25.73 -32.52 8.48
N ILE A 271 26.50 -31.50 8.08
CA ILE A 271 25.95 -30.30 7.43
C ILE A 271 25.31 -30.68 6.09
N VAL A 272 26.00 -31.49 5.27
CA VAL A 272 25.48 -31.94 3.97
C VAL A 272 24.22 -32.79 4.12
N VAL A 273 24.22 -33.75 5.05
CA VAL A 273 23.06 -34.63 5.30
C VAL A 273 21.87 -33.83 5.82
N SER A 274 22.09 -32.92 6.77
CA SER A 274 21.02 -32.08 7.34
C SER A 274 20.43 -31.14 6.27
N THR A 275 21.27 -30.57 5.41
CA THR A 275 20.83 -29.72 4.29
C THR A 275 20.00 -30.52 3.28
N LEU A 276 20.41 -31.74 2.93
CA LEU A 276 19.65 -32.63 2.06
C LEU A 276 18.31 -33.05 2.67
N LEU A 277 18.27 -33.31 3.98
CA LEU A 277 17.03 -33.66 4.69
C LEU A 277 16.04 -32.50 4.72
N ILE A 278 16.52 -31.27 4.99
CA ILE A 278 15.72 -30.04 4.90
C ILE A 278 15.17 -29.87 3.48
N ALA A 279 16.01 -30.03 2.44
CA ALA A 279 15.59 -29.92 1.04
C ALA A 279 14.56 -30.99 0.64
N ALA A 280 14.69 -32.22 1.13
CA ALA A 280 13.76 -33.31 0.84
C ALA A 280 12.38 -33.08 1.50
N LEU A 281 12.36 -32.61 2.76
CA LEU A 281 11.13 -32.26 3.48
C LEU A 281 10.44 -31.01 2.92
N PHE A 282 11.19 -30.12 2.27
CA PHE A 282 10.66 -28.87 1.72
C PHE A 282 9.64 -29.09 0.59
N THR A 283 9.95 -29.99 -0.36
CA THR A 283 9.09 -30.26 -1.53
C THR A 283 7.64 -30.65 -1.16
N PRO A 284 7.39 -31.63 -0.27
CA PRO A 284 6.02 -31.98 0.11
C PRO A 284 5.32 -30.89 0.94
N LEU A 285 6.07 -30.13 1.75
CA LEU A 285 5.52 -29.06 2.58
C LEU A 285 5.02 -27.89 1.72
N ARG A 286 5.83 -27.48 0.73
CA ARG A 286 5.45 -26.46 -0.26
C ARG A 286 4.17 -26.86 -1.01
N GLY A 287 4.10 -28.12 -1.46
CA GLY A 287 2.93 -28.65 -2.15
C GLY A 287 1.66 -28.54 -1.30
N ARG A 288 1.70 -28.97 -0.03
CA ARG A 288 0.54 -28.89 0.88
C ARG A 288 0.06 -27.47 1.12
N VAL A 289 0.99 -26.53 1.33
CA VAL A 289 0.64 -25.12 1.54
C VAL A 289 0.02 -24.52 0.27
N GLN A 290 0.59 -24.79 -0.91
CA GLN A 290 0.00 -24.35 -2.18
C GLN A 290 -1.40 -24.93 -2.41
N THR A 291 -1.61 -26.23 -2.18
CA THR A 291 -2.94 -26.84 -2.33
C THR A 291 -3.95 -26.27 -1.34
N PHE A 292 -3.54 -26.00 -0.09
CA PHE A 292 -4.40 -25.37 0.91
C PHE A 292 -4.81 -23.95 0.50
N ILE A 293 -3.85 -23.17 -0.01
CA ILE A 293 -4.08 -21.84 -0.57
C ILE A 293 -5.07 -21.90 -1.73
N ASP A 294 -4.81 -22.75 -2.73
CA ASP A 294 -5.62 -22.83 -3.94
C ASP A 294 -7.05 -23.28 -3.63
N ARG A 295 -7.21 -24.26 -2.73
CA ARG A 295 -8.52 -24.75 -2.31
C ARG A 295 -9.32 -23.69 -1.55
N ARG A 296 -8.68 -22.81 -0.78
CA ARG A 296 -9.36 -21.75 -0.03
C ARG A 296 -9.73 -20.55 -0.90
N PHE A 297 -8.93 -20.25 -1.93
CA PHE A 297 -9.05 -19.02 -2.73
C PHE A 297 -9.71 -19.23 -4.09
N TYR A 298 -9.35 -20.30 -4.80
CA TYR A 298 -9.98 -20.69 -6.06
C TYR A 298 -11.14 -21.67 -5.84
N ARG A 299 -11.71 -21.75 -4.64
CA ARG A 299 -12.83 -22.66 -4.33
C ARG A 299 -13.92 -22.65 -5.40
N LYS A 300 -14.35 -21.45 -5.85
CA LYS A 300 -15.33 -21.30 -6.95
C LYS A 300 -14.84 -21.82 -8.30
N LYS A 301 -13.56 -21.64 -8.63
CA LYS A 301 -12.98 -22.07 -9.92
C LYS A 301 -12.66 -23.57 -9.94
N TYR A 302 -12.28 -24.13 -8.80
CA TYR A 302 -12.02 -25.55 -8.61
C TYR A 302 -13.34 -26.35 -8.56
N ASP A 303 -14.36 -25.87 -7.82
CA ASP A 303 -15.71 -26.44 -7.90
C ASP A 303 -16.22 -26.37 -9.34
N ALA A 304 -16.11 -25.23 -10.04
CA ALA A 304 -16.54 -25.12 -11.44
C ALA A 304 -15.90 -26.17 -12.36
N GLN A 305 -14.59 -26.40 -12.25
CA GLN A 305 -13.89 -27.40 -13.05
C GLN A 305 -14.29 -28.83 -12.67
N GLN A 306 -14.51 -29.10 -11.38
CA GLN A 306 -14.87 -30.43 -10.89
C GLN A 306 -16.33 -30.78 -11.23
N VAL A 307 -17.22 -29.79 -11.13
CA VAL A 307 -18.62 -29.88 -11.54
C VAL A 307 -18.73 -30.02 -13.06
N LEU A 308 -17.96 -29.25 -13.84
CA LEU A 308 -17.93 -29.38 -15.30
C LEU A 308 -17.32 -30.71 -15.78
N ALA A 309 -16.30 -31.22 -15.07
CA ALA A 309 -15.72 -32.52 -15.37
C ALA A 309 -16.69 -33.67 -15.07
N ARG A 310 -17.45 -33.59 -13.98
CA ARG A 310 -18.55 -34.54 -13.69
C ARG A 310 -19.64 -34.45 -14.75
N PHE A 311 -20.09 -33.25 -15.10
CA PHE A 311 -21.04 -33.05 -16.20
C PHE A 311 -20.54 -33.66 -17.52
N ALA A 312 -19.27 -33.46 -17.88
CA ALA A 312 -18.68 -34.02 -19.10
C ALA A 312 -18.50 -35.56 -19.06
N GLN A 313 -18.58 -36.17 -17.88
CA GLN A 313 -18.63 -37.61 -17.70
C GLN A 313 -20.08 -38.11 -17.79
N THR A 314 -21.02 -37.54 -17.03
CA THR A 314 -22.44 -37.92 -17.11
C THR A 314 -23.00 -37.70 -18.53
N ALA A 315 -22.66 -36.58 -19.16
CA ALA A 315 -23.11 -36.26 -20.52
C ALA A 315 -22.57 -37.19 -21.61
N ARG A 316 -21.52 -37.98 -21.32
CA ARG A 316 -21.02 -39.01 -22.25
C ARG A 316 -21.79 -40.32 -22.14
N ASP A 317 -22.39 -40.59 -20.98
CA ASP A 317 -23.08 -41.85 -20.69
C ASP A 317 -24.62 -41.71 -20.82
N GLU A 318 -25.15 -40.49 -20.74
CA GLU A 318 -26.59 -40.19 -20.86
C GLU A 318 -27.00 -39.82 -22.31
N VAL A 319 -27.89 -40.60 -22.93
CA VAL A 319 -28.41 -40.36 -24.31
C VAL A 319 -29.69 -39.49 -24.31
N ALA A 320 -30.31 -39.27 -23.15
CA ALA A 320 -31.57 -38.54 -23.03
C ALA A 320 -31.37 -37.01 -22.97
N LEU A 321 -31.71 -36.30 -24.05
CA LEU A 321 -31.59 -34.84 -24.20
C LEU A 321 -32.20 -34.04 -23.04
N GLN A 322 -33.32 -34.53 -22.49
CA GLN A 322 -34.02 -33.87 -21.38
C GLN A 322 -33.21 -33.92 -20.07
N MET A 323 -32.56 -35.06 -19.78
CA MET A 323 -31.73 -35.20 -18.58
C MET A 323 -30.46 -34.34 -18.68
N LEU A 324 -29.83 -34.32 -19.85
CA LEU A 324 -28.69 -33.45 -20.17
C LEU A 324 -29.00 -31.97 -19.94
N THR A 325 -30.16 -31.49 -20.38
CA THR A 325 -30.54 -30.08 -20.17
C THR A 325 -30.82 -29.75 -18.71
N ALA A 326 -31.38 -30.69 -17.94
CA ALA A 326 -31.64 -30.51 -16.52
C ALA A 326 -30.33 -30.50 -15.71
N GLU A 327 -29.40 -31.40 -16.02
CA GLU A 327 -28.10 -31.47 -15.35
C GLU A 327 -27.23 -30.26 -15.70
N LEU A 328 -27.25 -29.79 -16.95
CA LEU A 328 -26.55 -28.56 -17.35
C LEU A 328 -27.10 -27.34 -16.60
N ALA A 329 -28.42 -27.22 -16.46
CA ALA A 329 -29.02 -26.15 -15.67
C ALA A 329 -28.63 -26.22 -14.19
N GLN A 330 -28.62 -27.41 -13.60
CA GLN A 330 -28.21 -27.63 -12.21
C GLN A 330 -26.74 -27.27 -11.96
N VAL A 331 -25.85 -27.69 -12.86
CA VAL A 331 -24.42 -27.38 -12.82
C VAL A 331 -24.16 -25.87 -12.90
N VAL A 332 -24.88 -25.17 -13.79
CA VAL A 332 -24.79 -23.71 -13.91
C VAL A 332 -25.35 -23.03 -12.66
N GLN A 333 -26.43 -23.56 -12.08
CA GLN A 333 -27.02 -23.02 -10.84
C GLN A 333 -26.06 -23.16 -9.65
N GLU A 334 -25.45 -24.33 -9.45
CA GLU A 334 -24.48 -24.58 -8.38
C GLU A 334 -23.20 -23.76 -8.57
N THR A 335 -22.72 -23.64 -9.80
CA THR A 335 -21.42 -23.00 -10.10
C THR A 335 -21.51 -21.47 -10.04
N PHE A 336 -22.56 -20.90 -10.63
CA PHE A 336 -22.65 -19.45 -10.85
C PHE A 336 -23.70 -18.75 -9.98
N GLN A 337 -24.63 -19.48 -9.35
CA GLN A 337 -25.77 -18.93 -8.59
C GLN A 337 -26.47 -17.76 -9.29
N PRO A 338 -26.86 -17.87 -10.56
CA PRO A 338 -27.60 -16.81 -11.25
C PRO A 338 -29.04 -16.71 -10.71
N GLU A 339 -29.65 -15.51 -10.86
CA GLU A 339 -31.05 -15.29 -10.49
C GLU A 339 -32.04 -15.99 -11.44
N GLN A 340 -31.67 -16.22 -12.71
CA GLN A 340 -32.50 -16.93 -13.69
C GLN A 340 -31.63 -17.73 -14.69
N ILE A 341 -32.09 -18.92 -15.07
CA ILE A 341 -31.49 -19.78 -16.11
C ILE A 341 -32.58 -20.15 -17.12
N SER A 342 -32.32 -19.99 -18.42
CA SER A 342 -33.16 -20.53 -19.49
C SER A 342 -32.31 -21.28 -20.53
N VAL A 343 -32.79 -22.44 -20.98
CA VAL A 343 -32.12 -23.31 -21.95
C VAL A 343 -33.01 -23.42 -23.20
N TRP A 344 -32.48 -23.03 -24.35
CA TRP A 344 -33.24 -22.98 -25.60
C TRP A 344 -32.70 -24.05 -26.55
N LEU A 345 -33.56 -25.00 -26.94
CA LEU A 345 -33.23 -26.05 -27.89
C LEU A 345 -33.76 -25.67 -29.27
N LYS A 346 -32.96 -25.92 -30.32
CA LYS A 346 -33.41 -25.71 -31.69
C LYS A 346 -34.41 -26.81 -32.06
N PRO A 347 -35.65 -26.48 -32.48
CA PRO A 347 -36.59 -27.50 -32.93
C PRO A 347 -36.04 -28.19 -34.17
N ILE A 348 -35.99 -29.52 -34.14
CA ILE A 348 -35.72 -30.34 -35.32
C ILE A 348 -37.01 -30.31 -36.14
N GLN A 349 -37.00 -29.60 -37.27
CA GLN A 349 -38.06 -29.76 -38.26
C GLN A 349 -37.94 -31.18 -38.81
N GLU A 350 -38.92 -32.03 -38.49
CA GLU A 350 -39.12 -33.29 -39.21
C GLU A 350 -39.29 -32.95 -40.68
N ILE A 351 -38.29 -33.34 -41.49
CA ILE A 351 -38.41 -33.36 -42.93
C ILE A 351 -39.44 -34.46 -43.21
N GLN A 352 -40.71 -34.07 -43.33
CA GLN A 352 -41.76 -34.95 -43.86
C GLN A 352 -41.33 -35.35 -45.28
N ARG A 353 -41.09 -36.65 -45.44
CA ARG A 353 -40.77 -37.28 -46.71
C ARG A 353 -42.03 -37.62 -47.48
#